data_AF-A0A1F8ZUJ8-F1
#
_entry.id   AF-A0A1F8ZUJ8-F1
#
_cell.length_a   1.000
_cell.length_b   1.000
_cell.length_c   1.000
_cell.angle_alpha   90.00
_cell.angle_beta   90.00
_cell.angle_gamma   90.00
#
_symmetry.space_group_name_H-M   'P 1'
#
loop_
_entity.id
_entity.type
_entity.pdbx_description
1 polymer ?
#
loop_
_entity_poly.entity_id
_entity_poly.type
_entity_poly.pdbx_seq_one_letter_code
_entity_poly.pdbx_strand_id
1 'polypeptide(L)'
;MTLFTKADCQKCHYIKDHFNLPSLGIQEEILGEDNAEALAHLAWHELIETAQKELPILILDDNTAVVGAIPIKKYLSHQNGN
;
A
#
# COMPACT_ATOMS: atom_id res chain seq x y z
N MET A 1 -4.23 0.21 9.13
CA MET A 1 -3.23 0.06 8.04
C MET A 1 -3.82 0.48 6.69
N THR A 2 -2.99 1.08 5.81
CA THR A 2 -3.42 1.58 4.49
C THR A 2 -2.44 1.17 3.39
N LEU A 3 -2.93 0.58 2.30
CA LEU A 3 -2.14 0.19 1.13
C LEU A 3 -2.39 1.16 -0.02
N PHE A 4 -1.38 1.96 -0.35
CA PHE A 4 -1.38 2.81 -1.53
C PHE A 4 -0.98 2.02 -2.77
N THR A 5 -1.82 2.08 -3.79
CA THR A 5 -1.65 1.42 -5.08
C THR A 5 -1.85 2.41 -6.23
N LYS A 6 -1.72 1.95 -7.47
CA LYS A 6 -2.08 2.69 -8.68
C LYS A 6 -2.81 1.75 -9.63
N ALA A 7 -3.72 2.27 -10.44
CA ALA A 7 -4.51 1.47 -11.38
C ALA A 7 -3.62 0.63 -12.31
N ASP A 8 -2.54 1.21 -12.83
CA ASP A 8 -1.58 0.54 -13.72
C ASP A 8 -0.35 0.06 -12.94
N CYS A 9 -0.53 -0.86 -12.00
CA CYS A 9 0.55 -1.38 -11.17
C CYS A 9 0.48 -2.91 -11.02
N GLN A 10 1.30 -3.61 -11.81
CA GLN A 10 1.37 -5.08 -11.78
C GLN A 10 1.79 -5.62 -10.40
N LYS A 11 2.76 -4.97 -9.76
CA LYS A 11 3.20 -5.31 -8.38
C LYS A 11 2.07 -5.15 -7.35
N CYS A 12 1.15 -4.20 -7.57
CA CYS A 12 0.02 -3.95 -6.70
C CYS A 12 -1.05 -5.04 -6.87
N HIS A 13 -1.33 -5.47 -8.11
CA HIS A 13 -2.22 -6.61 -8.36
C HIS A 13 -1.75 -7.88 -7.67
N TYR A 14 -0.44 -8.14 -7.68
CA TYR A 14 0.13 -9.29 -6.97
C TYR A 14 -0.27 -9.33 -5.48
N ILE A 15 -0.22 -8.21 -4.77
CA ILE A 15 -0.62 -8.16 -3.36
C ILE A 15 -2.12 -8.40 -3.19
N LYS A 16 -2.94 -7.79 -4.06
CA LYS A 16 -4.40 -7.91 -3.99
C LYS A 16 -4.92 -9.31 -4.31
N ASP A 17 -4.25 -10.03 -5.20
CA ASP A 17 -4.61 -11.40 -5.57
C ASP A 17 -4.22 -12.41 -4.47
N HIS A 18 -3.08 -12.17 -3.81
CA HIS A 18 -2.56 -13.08 -2.79
C HIS A 18 -3.09 -12.82 -1.36
N PHE A 19 -3.61 -11.63 -1.06
CA PHE A 19 -4.07 -11.26 0.27
C PHE A 19 -5.47 -10.63 0.24
N ASN A 20 -6.33 -11.07 1.16
CA ASN A 20 -7.62 -10.44 1.40
C ASN A 20 -7.41 -9.20 2.32
N LEU A 21 -7.13 -8.04 1.71
CA LEU A 21 -6.85 -6.80 2.43
C LEU A 21 -7.97 -6.39 3.41
N PRO A 22 -9.27 -6.44 3.04
CA PRO A 22 -10.36 -6.16 3.98
C PRO A 22 -10.34 -7.05 5.23
N SER A 23 -10.10 -8.36 5.08
CA SER A 23 -10.02 -9.30 6.22
C SER A 23 -8.83 -9.03 7.14
N LEU A 24 -7.81 -8.33 6.64
CA LEU A 24 -6.63 -7.92 7.42
C LEU A 24 -6.77 -6.50 8.01
N GLY A 25 -7.92 -5.84 7.81
CA GLY A 25 -8.13 -4.45 8.25
C GLY A 25 -7.28 -3.44 7.47
N ILE A 26 -6.88 -3.78 6.23
CA ILE A 26 -6.09 -2.91 5.37
C ILE A 26 -7.01 -2.22 4.36
N GLN A 27 -7.02 -0.89 4.38
CA GLN A 27 -7.73 -0.08 3.39
C GLN A 27 -6.86 0.09 2.13
N GLU A 28 -7.40 -0.17 0.95
CA GLU A 28 -6.74 0.17 -0.31
C GLU A 28 -7.06 1.63 -0.68
N GLU A 29 -6.02 2.40 -1.00
CA GLU A 29 -6.15 3.72 -1.62
C GLU A 29 -5.44 3.74 -2.98
N ILE A 30 -6.19 4.05 -4.04
CA ILE A 30 -5.66 4.09 -5.40
C ILE A 30 -5.21 5.52 -5.71
N LEU A 31 -3.92 5.71 -5.93
CA LEU A 31 -3.32 6.96 -6.36
C LEU A 31 -3.70 7.26 -7.81
N GLY A 32 -4.27 8.44 -8.04
CA GLY A 32 -4.67 8.92 -9.35
C GLY A 32 -5.07 10.39 -9.29
N GLU A 33 -5.15 11.03 -10.45
CA GLU A 33 -5.56 12.44 -10.54
C GLU A 33 -7.00 12.66 -10.04
N ASP A 34 -7.85 11.65 -10.18
CA ASP A 34 -9.22 11.64 -9.67
C ASP A 34 -9.34 11.36 -8.16
N ASN A 35 -8.22 11.05 -7.47
CA ASN A 35 -8.21 10.74 -6.04
C ASN A 35 -7.26 11.68 -5.27
N ALA A 36 -7.69 12.93 -5.15
CA ALA A 36 -6.96 13.97 -4.42
C ALA A 36 -6.78 13.64 -2.93
N GLU A 37 -7.71 12.90 -2.32
CA GLU A 37 -7.63 12.50 -0.92
C GLU A 37 -6.49 11.52 -0.66
N ALA A 38 -6.35 10.47 -1.50
CA ALA A 38 -5.24 9.53 -1.40
C ALA A 38 -3.88 10.22 -1.63
N LEU A 39 -3.82 11.18 -2.55
CA LEU A 39 -2.62 11.98 -2.77
C LEU A 39 -2.28 12.86 -1.56
N ALA A 40 -3.27 13.49 -0.95
CA ALA A 40 -3.08 14.30 0.26
C ALA A 40 -2.62 13.45 1.45
N HIS A 41 -3.21 12.27 1.63
CA HIS A 41 -2.81 11.34 2.68
C HIS A 41 -1.37 10.87 2.48
N LEU A 42 -1.00 10.48 1.26
CA LEU A 42 0.38 10.10 0.94
C LEU A 42 1.37 11.28 1.11
N ALA A 43 0.94 12.50 0.79
CA ALA A 43 1.74 13.71 0.99
C ALA A 43 2.01 14.01 2.47
N TRP A 44 1.03 13.75 3.34
CA TRP A 44 1.20 13.88 4.79
C TRP A 44 2.28 12.95 5.34
N HIS A 45 2.46 11.78 4.72
CA HIS A 45 3.54 10.84 5.03
C HIS A 45 4.89 11.18 4.36
N GLU A 46 4.97 12.26 3.58
CA GLU A 46 6.17 12.65 2.81
C GLU A 46 6.63 11.59 1.79
N LEU A 47 5.69 10.77 1.28
CA LEU A 47 5.99 9.61 0.41
C LEU A 47 5.67 9.83 -1.07
N ILE A 48 5.39 11.06 -1.50
CA ILE A 48 5.08 11.38 -2.90
C ILE A 48 6.20 10.94 -3.85
N GLU A 49 7.46 11.29 -3.53
CA GLU A 49 8.61 10.91 -4.35
C GLU A 49 8.85 9.40 -4.33
N THR A 50 8.57 8.74 -3.21
CA THR A 50 8.69 7.29 -3.07
C THR A 50 7.68 6.57 -3.95
N ALA A 51 6.41 7.00 -3.95
CA ALA A 51 5.36 6.42 -4.79
C ALA A 51 5.60 6.59 -6.29
N GLN A 52 6.35 7.62 -6.71
CA GLN A 52 6.78 7.76 -8.09
C GLN A 52 7.85 6.75 -8.49
N LYS A 53 8.69 6.32 -7.53
CA LYS A 53 9.79 5.37 -7.76
C LYS A 53 9.34 3.93 -7.60
N GLU A 54 8.53 3.65 -6.57
CA GLU A 54 8.12 2.30 -6.24
C GLU A 54 6.72 2.23 -5.61
N LEU A 55 5.93 1.29 -6.12
CA LEU A 55 4.63 0.88 -5.59
C LEU A 55 4.55 -0.65 -5.52
N PRO A 56 3.67 -1.21 -4.68
CA PRO A 56 2.78 -0.54 -3.72
C PRO A 56 3.50 -0.04 -2.45
N ILE A 57 2.82 0.78 -1.64
CA ILE A 57 3.31 1.26 -0.34
C ILE A 57 2.27 0.91 0.74
N LEU A 58 2.67 0.22 1.80
CA LEU A 58 1.82 -0.10 2.95
C LEU A 58 2.21 0.78 4.14
N ILE A 59 1.27 1.55 4.66
CA ILE A 59 1.39 2.29 5.92
C ILE A 59 0.81 1.45 7.06
N LEU A 60 1.65 1.21 8.06
CA LEU A 60 1.28 0.49 9.27
C LEU A 60 0.60 1.42 10.28
N ASP A 61 -0.04 0.86 11.31
CA ASP A 61 -0.72 1.64 12.36
C ASP A 61 0.22 2.58 13.15
N ASP A 62 1.51 2.25 13.21
CA ASP A 62 2.55 3.10 13.82
C ASP A 62 3.10 4.16 12.83
N ASN A 63 2.43 4.42 11.70
CA ASN A 63 2.88 5.30 10.60
C ASN A 63 4.19 4.87 9.91
N THR A 64 4.66 3.66 10.16
CA THR A 64 5.79 3.09 9.44
C THR A 64 5.39 2.73 8.01
N ALA A 65 6.23 3.08 7.02
CA ALA A 65 6.02 2.75 5.62
C ALA A 65 6.82 1.51 5.18
N VAL A 66 6.14 0.54 4.57
CA VAL A 66 6.74 -0.63 3.93
C VAL A 66 6.54 -0.50 2.42
N VAL A 67 7.63 -0.38 1.67
CA VAL A 67 7.60 -0.02 0.24
C VAL A 67 7.96 -1.24 -0.62
N GLY A 68 7.14 -1.52 -1.63
CA GLY A 68 7.36 -2.57 -2.61
C GLY A 68 6.66 -3.90 -2.30
N ALA A 69 6.30 -4.65 -3.35
CA ALA A 69 5.51 -5.86 -3.21
C ALA A 69 6.19 -6.98 -2.41
N ILE A 70 7.51 -7.16 -2.53
CA ILE A 70 8.24 -8.23 -1.82
C ILE A 70 8.21 -8.01 -0.30
N PRO A 71 8.64 -6.86 0.25
CA PRO A 71 8.61 -6.64 1.69
C PRO A 71 7.18 -6.57 2.23
N ILE A 72 6.22 -6.01 1.48
CA ILE A 72 4.79 -6.02 1.88
C ILE A 72 4.29 -7.46 1.98
N LYS A 73 4.54 -8.30 0.97
CA LYS A 73 4.17 -9.73 1.01
C LYS A 73 4.75 -10.40 2.26
N LYS A 74 6.05 -10.20 2.51
CA LYS A 74 6.73 -10.78 3.68
C LYS A 74 6.07 -10.34 4.99
N TYR A 75 5.75 -9.05 5.11
CA TYR A 75 5.07 -8.51 6.27
C TYR A 75 3.67 -9.14 6.47
N LEU A 76 2.86 -9.16 5.43
CA LEU A 76 1.49 -9.70 5.49
C LEU A 76 1.46 -11.21 5.75
N SER A 77 2.39 -11.98 5.18
CA SER A 77 2.50 -13.42 5.45
C SER A 77 2.87 -13.72 6.91
N HIS A 78 3.65 -12.85 7.57
CA HIS A 78 3.96 -13.00 8.99
C HIS A 78 2.79 -12.62 9.91
N GLN A 79 1.94 -11.66 9.48
CA GLN A 79 0.73 -11.27 10.23
C GLN A 79 -0.37 -12.33 10.14
N ASN A 80 -0.50 -13.02 9.00
CA ASN A 80 -1.55 -14.02 8.75
C ASN A 80 -1.21 -15.43 9.31
N GLY A 81 -0.18 -15.54 10.14
CA GLY A 81 0.38 -16.81 10.64
C GLY A 81 0.32 -17.00 12.17
N ASN A 82 -0.66 -16.40 12.85
CA ASN A 82 -1.03 -16.75 14.23
C ASN A 82 -2.35 -17.51 14.25
#